data_AF-A0A939CQW8-F1
#
_entry.id   AF-A0A939CQW8-F1
#
_cell.length_a   1.000
_cell.length_b   1.000
_cell.length_c   1.000
_cell.angle_alpha   90.00
_cell.angle_beta   90.00
_cell.angle_gamma   90.00
#
_symmetry.space_group_name_H-M   'P 1'
#
loop_
_entity.id
_entity.type
_entity.pdbx_description
1 polymer ?
#
loop_
_entity_poly.entity_id
_entity_poly.type
_entity_poly.pdbx_seq_one_letter_code
_entity_poly.pdbx_strand_id
1 'polypeptide(L)'
;MEEIDKDFPVKIAWLAWNESGLGEAEKYLINNFQPLLNGTRVELPAVIPSEVILRDFLKAFSRHLIIIGRKSQTASELTNVYLKYDWTDCSPKGTAAKIKIFIRENKYKNTSLKFKWQKYVIMRGILFRPVSREQKANARQNRSYNNHWQVACNGVILHITPSNNYKELKLSTDSKELAGIKLQTLTKVALSEMSSKYPYEYSGISYLETDPIPLLWVIKNCAR
;
A
#
# COMPACT_ATOMS: atom_id res chain seq x y z
N MET A 1 10.82 -11.65 16.44
CA MET A 1 11.83 -11.67 17.52
C MET A 1 12.26 -13.11 17.60
N GLU A 2 13.33 -13.43 16.89
CA GLU A 2 13.93 -14.77 16.92
C GLU A 2 14.40 -15.05 18.35
N GLU A 3 14.17 -16.27 18.81
CA GLU A 3 14.49 -16.73 20.15
C GLU A 3 16.01 -16.61 20.38
N ILE A 4 16.40 -15.65 21.23
CA ILE A 4 17.78 -15.54 21.70
C ILE A 4 18.04 -16.76 22.56
N ASP A 5 19.06 -17.54 22.19
CA ASP A 5 19.50 -18.71 22.93
C ASP A 5 19.77 -18.34 24.40
N LYS A 6 19.10 -19.02 25.33
CA LYS A 6 19.21 -18.73 26.78
C LYS A 6 20.56 -19.16 27.34
N ASP A 7 21.22 -20.10 26.69
CA ASP A 7 22.52 -20.63 27.14
C ASP A 7 23.67 -19.70 26.73
N PHE A 8 23.47 -18.87 25.69
CA PHE A 8 24.45 -17.89 25.21
C PHE A 8 23.79 -16.52 24.97
N PRO A 9 23.51 -15.74 26.02
CA PRO A 9 22.85 -14.45 25.88
C PRO A 9 23.74 -13.46 25.11
N VAL A 10 23.27 -13.04 23.94
CA VAL A 10 23.91 -11.98 23.14
C VAL A 10 23.80 -10.66 23.89
N LYS A 11 24.93 -10.14 24.40
CA LYS A 11 25.02 -8.83 25.05
C LYS A 11 25.54 -7.81 24.04
N ILE A 12 24.68 -6.91 23.58
CA ILE A 12 25.07 -5.77 22.76
C ILE A 12 25.42 -4.61 23.69
N ALA A 13 26.63 -4.06 23.55
CA ALA A 13 27.06 -2.87 24.28
C ALA A 13 27.38 -1.75 23.28
N TRP A 14 26.95 -0.53 23.59
CA TRP A 14 27.21 0.66 22.79
C TRP A 14 28.24 1.53 23.50
N LEU A 15 29.28 1.95 22.77
CA LEU A 15 30.26 2.92 23.22
C LEU A 15 30.28 4.06 22.21
N ALA A 16 30.21 5.30 22.70
CA ALA A 16 30.31 6.48 21.85
C ALA A 16 31.78 6.78 21.55
N TRP A 17 32.10 6.97 20.27
CA TRP A 17 33.45 7.29 19.78
C TRP A 17 33.42 8.47 18.83
N ASN A 18 34.55 9.17 18.76
CA ASN A 18 34.85 10.24 17.82
C ASN A 18 35.21 9.61 16.46
N GLU A 19 34.94 10.29 15.33
CA GLU A 19 35.19 9.75 13.98
C GLU A 19 36.62 9.22 13.78
N SER A 20 37.63 9.90 14.35
CA SER A 20 39.04 9.50 14.23
C SER A 20 39.39 8.22 15.00
N GLY A 21 38.70 7.92 16.10
CA GLY A 21 38.97 6.74 16.95
C GLY A 21 38.17 5.51 16.55
N LEU A 22 37.14 5.68 15.71
CA LEU A 22 36.20 4.62 15.36
C LEU A 22 36.88 3.51 14.55
N GLY A 23 37.76 3.87 13.61
CA GLY A 23 38.50 2.89 12.79
C GLY A 23 39.56 2.10 13.56
N GLU A 24 40.20 2.70 14.57
CA GLU A 24 41.16 2.01 15.44
C GLU A 24 40.45 1.06 16.41
N ALA A 25 39.35 1.52 17.01
CA ALA A 25 38.50 0.71 17.87
C ALA A 25 37.91 -0.48 17.12
N GLU A 26 37.41 -0.26 15.90
CA GLU A 26 36.90 -1.32 15.03
C GLU A 26 37.99 -2.37 14.77
N LYS A 27 39.17 -1.97 14.28
CA LYS A 27 40.27 -2.91 14.03
C LYS A 27 40.67 -3.70 15.28
N TYR A 28 40.76 -3.03 16.43
CA TYR A 28 41.07 -3.67 17.71
C TYR A 28 40.01 -4.71 18.06
N LEU A 29 38.73 -4.36 18.02
CA LEU A 29 37.63 -5.26 18.35
C LEU A 29 37.54 -6.45 17.39
N ILE A 30 37.76 -6.23 16.09
CA ILE A 30 37.77 -7.30 15.09
C ILE A 30 38.91 -8.28 15.35
N ASN A 31 40.13 -7.76 15.59
CA ASN A 31 41.29 -8.60 15.83
C ASN A 31 41.17 -9.40 17.13
N ASN A 32 40.61 -8.78 18.18
CA ASN A 32 40.57 -9.38 19.51
C ASN A 32 39.39 -10.34 19.70
N PHE A 33 38.22 -10.04 19.13
CA PHE A 33 37.01 -10.85 19.28
C PHE A 33 36.72 -11.75 18.07
N GLN A 34 37.41 -11.55 16.94
CA GLN A 34 37.25 -12.32 15.71
C GLN A 34 35.79 -12.65 15.37
N PRO A 35 34.90 -11.63 15.30
CA PRO A 35 33.48 -11.87 15.14
C PRO A 35 33.21 -12.65 13.85
N LEU A 36 32.48 -13.75 14.00
CA LEU A 36 32.18 -14.73 12.94
C LEU A 36 31.67 -14.08 11.65
N LEU A 37 30.89 -13.00 11.79
CA LEU A 37 30.24 -12.26 10.70
C LEU A 37 31.18 -11.37 9.88
N ASN A 38 32.36 -11.04 10.38
CA ASN A 38 33.29 -10.14 9.65
C ASN A 38 34.09 -10.86 8.55
N GLY A 39 34.14 -12.20 8.58
CA GLY A 39 34.76 -13.03 7.55
C GLY A 39 33.77 -13.87 6.73
N THR A 40 32.51 -13.95 7.15
CA THR A 40 31.48 -14.67 6.38
C THR A 40 30.82 -13.73 5.40
N ARG A 41 30.80 -14.13 4.12
CA ARG A 41 30.01 -13.44 3.10
C ARG A 41 28.54 -13.70 3.38
N VAL A 42 27.93 -12.85 4.18
CA VAL A 42 26.48 -12.89 4.44
C VAL A 42 25.79 -12.45 3.15
N GLU A 43 25.12 -13.39 2.49
CA GLU A 43 24.18 -13.05 1.42
C GLU A 43 23.01 -12.32 2.07
N LEU A 44 23.05 -10.98 2.02
CA LEU A 44 21.92 -10.18 2.43
C LEU A 44 20.73 -10.60 1.56
N PRO A 45 19.61 -11.05 2.16
CA PRO A 45 18.46 -11.41 1.37
C PRO A 45 18.04 -10.15 0.59
N ALA A 46 18.00 -10.23 -0.73
CA ALA A 46 17.69 -9.09 -1.57
C ALA A 46 16.29 -8.57 -1.20
N VAL A 47 16.24 -7.48 -0.43
CA VAL A 47 14.98 -6.86 -0.01
C VAL A 47 14.48 -6.03 -1.19
N ILE A 48 13.29 -6.34 -1.66
CA ILE A 48 12.63 -5.59 -2.71
C ILE A 48 11.95 -4.37 -2.07
N PRO A 49 12.31 -3.13 -2.46
CA PRO A 49 11.68 -1.93 -1.93
C PRO A 49 10.16 -1.95 -2.17
N SER A 50 9.41 -1.53 -1.16
CA SER A 50 7.94 -1.49 -1.22
C SER A 50 7.40 -0.66 -2.38
N GLU A 51 8.12 0.41 -2.72
CA GLU A 51 7.81 1.27 -3.86
C GLU A 51 7.81 0.50 -5.18
N VAL A 52 8.74 -0.44 -5.39
CA VAL A 52 8.85 -1.20 -6.64
C VAL A 52 7.59 -2.05 -6.85
N ILE A 53 7.17 -2.78 -5.82
CA ILE A 53 5.97 -3.64 -5.89
C ILE A 53 4.70 -2.79 -5.98
N LEU A 54 4.66 -1.62 -5.32
CA LEU A 54 3.54 -0.69 -5.47
C LEU A 54 3.43 -0.17 -6.90
N ARG A 55 4.54 0.18 -7.54
CA ARG A 55 4.55 0.64 -8.94
C ARG A 55 4.09 -0.46 -9.89
N ASP A 56 4.55 -1.70 -9.68
CA ASP A 56 4.08 -2.86 -10.44
C ASP A 56 2.56 -3.05 -10.30
N PHE A 57 2.05 -2.91 -9.06
CA PHE A 57 0.62 -2.95 -8.78
C PHE A 57 -0.13 -1.85 -9.53
N LEU A 58 0.24 -0.59 -9.33
CA LEU A 58 -0.44 0.55 -9.95
C LEU A 58 -0.39 0.48 -11.47
N LYS A 59 0.72 -0.01 -12.06
CA LYS A 59 0.84 -0.21 -13.50
C LYS A 59 -0.14 -1.28 -14.00
N ALA A 60 -0.21 -2.43 -13.34
CA ALA A 60 -1.12 -3.52 -13.68
C ALA A 60 -2.60 -3.11 -13.59
N PHE A 61 -2.94 -2.22 -12.67
CA PHE A 61 -4.32 -1.80 -12.40
C PHE A 61 -4.65 -0.38 -12.87
N SER A 62 -3.77 0.27 -13.63
CA SER A 62 -3.90 1.66 -14.10
C SER A 62 -5.22 1.97 -14.84
N ARG A 63 -5.75 0.99 -15.58
CA ARG A 63 -7.02 1.10 -16.34
C ARG A 63 -8.27 0.72 -15.54
N HIS A 64 -8.07 0.16 -14.34
CA HIS A 64 -9.12 -0.41 -13.50
C HIS A 64 -9.32 0.36 -12.19
N LEU A 65 -8.37 1.23 -11.83
CA LEU A 65 -8.42 2.10 -10.65
C LEU A 65 -8.62 3.55 -11.08
N ILE A 66 -9.48 4.24 -10.34
CA ILE A 66 -9.70 5.68 -10.45
C ILE A 66 -9.34 6.31 -9.12
N ILE A 67 -8.46 7.30 -9.12
CA ILE A 67 -8.16 8.13 -7.96
C ILE A 67 -9.31 9.10 -7.77
N ILE A 68 -9.89 9.09 -6.58
CA ILE A 68 -10.98 9.98 -6.18
C ILE A 68 -10.44 11.28 -5.61
N GLY A 69 -9.40 11.17 -4.80
CA GLY A 69 -8.76 12.32 -4.17
C GLY A 69 -7.92 11.88 -2.98
N ARG A 70 -7.57 12.85 -2.16
CA ARG A 70 -6.74 12.67 -0.97
C ARG A 70 -7.35 13.30 0.27
N LYS A 71 -7.03 12.73 1.43
CA LYS A 71 -7.17 13.38 2.72
C LYS A 71 -5.76 13.74 3.20
N SER A 72 -5.51 15.04 3.34
CA SER A 72 -4.18 15.57 3.71
C SER A 72 -3.77 15.13 5.11
N GLN A 73 -2.45 15.08 5.33
CA GLN A 73 -1.84 14.76 6.61
C GLN A 73 -2.31 15.75 7.70
N THR A 74 -2.63 15.21 8.87
CA THR A 74 -2.80 15.98 10.12
C THR A 74 -1.71 15.55 11.11
N ALA A 75 -1.59 16.24 12.24
CA ALA A 75 -0.58 15.89 13.26
C ALA A 75 -0.66 14.44 13.75
N SER A 76 -1.83 13.77 13.60
CA SER A 76 -2.08 12.40 14.05
C SER A 76 -2.27 11.38 12.92
N GLU A 77 -2.50 11.80 11.67
CA GLU A 77 -2.84 10.90 10.56
C GLU A 77 -1.94 11.12 9.34
N LEU A 78 -1.46 10.04 8.74
CA LEU A 78 -0.72 10.05 7.47
C LEU A 78 -1.61 10.51 6.31
N THR A 79 -0.99 10.94 5.20
CA THR A 79 -1.72 11.28 3.98
C THR A 79 -2.44 10.04 3.45
N ASN A 80 -3.75 10.16 3.17
CA ASN A 80 -4.55 9.08 2.61
C ASN A 80 -4.93 9.40 1.16
N VAL A 81 -4.78 8.43 0.26
CA VAL A 81 -5.22 8.51 -1.14
C VAL A 81 -6.32 7.47 -1.35
N TYR A 82 -7.44 7.89 -1.92
CA TYR A 82 -8.58 7.02 -2.16
C TYR A 82 -8.68 6.65 -3.64
N LEU A 83 -8.68 5.35 -3.91
CA LEU A 83 -8.82 4.75 -5.21
C LEU A 83 -10.09 3.90 -5.25
N LYS A 84 -10.79 3.92 -6.37
CA LYS A 84 -12.00 3.15 -6.60
C LYS A 84 -11.88 2.23 -7.79
N TYR A 85 -12.55 1.08 -7.73
CA TYR A 85 -12.65 0.12 -8.82
C TYR A 85 -14.08 -0.33 -9.08
N ASP A 86 -14.31 -0.88 -10.27
CA ASP A 86 -15.61 -1.41 -10.68
C ASP A 86 -15.99 -2.64 -9.85
N TRP A 87 -17.11 -2.53 -9.13
CA TRP A 87 -17.67 -3.60 -8.31
C TRP A 87 -18.54 -4.60 -9.10
N THR A 88 -18.97 -4.23 -10.31
CA THR A 88 -20.03 -4.96 -11.05
C THR A 88 -19.53 -6.29 -11.62
N ASP A 89 -18.26 -6.36 -12.01
CA ASP A 89 -17.64 -7.60 -12.47
C ASP A 89 -17.13 -8.43 -11.29
N CYS A 90 -18.00 -9.30 -10.78
CA CYS A 90 -17.68 -10.27 -9.72
C CYS A 90 -17.10 -11.59 -10.26
N SER A 91 -16.79 -11.67 -11.56
CA SER A 91 -16.19 -12.87 -12.16
C SER A 91 -14.72 -13.03 -11.76
N PRO A 92 -14.08 -14.18 -12.03
CA PRO A 92 -12.64 -14.33 -11.88
C PRO A 92 -11.80 -13.33 -12.69
N LYS A 93 -12.39 -12.67 -13.69
CA LYS A 93 -11.75 -11.63 -14.51
C LYS A 93 -11.92 -10.22 -13.93
N GLY A 94 -12.76 -10.06 -12.91
CA GLY A 94 -13.04 -8.81 -12.24
C GLY A 94 -11.83 -8.21 -11.52
N THR A 95 -11.84 -6.90 -11.33
CA THR A 95 -10.73 -6.15 -10.73
C THR A 95 -10.39 -6.67 -9.33
N ALA A 96 -11.41 -6.95 -8.52
CA ALA A 96 -11.23 -7.48 -7.19
C ALA A 96 -10.53 -8.85 -7.15
N ALA A 97 -10.91 -9.76 -8.05
CA ALA A 97 -10.29 -11.07 -8.16
C ALA A 97 -8.82 -10.94 -8.59
N LYS A 98 -8.54 -10.09 -9.58
CA LYS A 98 -7.18 -9.78 -10.03
C LYS A 98 -6.31 -9.19 -8.92
N ILE A 99 -6.83 -8.27 -8.10
CA ILE A 99 -6.10 -7.73 -6.94
C ILE A 99 -5.75 -8.85 -5.96
N LYS A 100 -6.68 -9.76 -5.65
CA LYS A 100 -6.39 -10.91 -4.78
C LYS A 100 -5.30 -11.82 -5.35
N ILE A 101 -5.33 -12.08 -6.66
CA ILE A 101 -4.31 -12.87 -7.35
C ILE A 101 -2.95 -12.19 -7.23
N PHE A 102 -2.87 -10.89 -7.52
CA PHE A 102 -1.63 -10.11 -7.37
C PHE A 102 -1.07 -10.18 -5.95
N ILE A 103 -1.92 -10.00 -4.92
CA ILE A 103 -1.50 -10.09 -3.51
C ILE A 103 -0.94 -11.49 -3.19
N ARG A 104 -1.57 -12.55 -3.70
CA ARG A 104 -1.14 -13.93 -3.50
C ARG A 104 0.21 -14.20 -4.17
N GLU A 105 0.39 -13.75 -5.40
CA GLU A 105 1.65 -13.90 -6.16
C GLU A 105 2.82 -13.15 -5.49
N ASN A 106 2.54 -12.02 -4.85
CA ASN A 106 3.57 -11.23 -4.16
C ASN A 106 3.75 -11.60 -2.67
N LYS A 107 3.01 -12.59 -2.15
CA LYS A 107 3.04 -12.96 -0.72
C LYS A 107 4.42 -13.40 -0.23
N TYR A 108 5.17 -14.11 -1.08
CA TYR A 108 6.48 -14.70 -0.76
C TYR A 108 7.65 -13.81 -1.16
N LYS A 109 7.41 -12.64 -1.75
CA LYS A 109 8.48 -11.70 -2.06
C LYS A 109 9.00 -11.08 -0.76
N ASN A 110 10.32 -10.95 -0.66
CA ASN A 110 10.98 -10.30 0.47
C ASN A 110 10.80 -8.78 0.41
N THR A 111 9.62 -8.30 0.80
CA THR A 111 9.26 -6.88 0.82
C THR A 111 8.47 -6.52 2.09
N SER A 112 8.57 -5.25 2.49
CA SER A 112 7.75 -4.70 3.58
C SER A 112 6.36 -4.24 3.12
N LEU A 113 6.06 -4.24 1.81
CA LEU A 113 4.74 -3.86 1.31
C LEU A 113 3.70 -4.91 1.70
N LYS A 114 2.67 -4.50 2.45
CA LYS A 114 1.57 -5.37 2.88
C LYS A 114 0.23 -4.79 2.47
N PHE A 115 -0.56 -5.60 1.78
CA PHE A 115 -1.97 -5.32 1.51
C PHE A 115 -2.80 -5.80 2.70
N LYS A 116 -3.33 -4.87 3.49
CA LYS A 116 -4.23 -5.17 4.60
C LYS A 116 -5.65 -5.19 4.07
N TRP A 117 -6.35 -6.28 4.29
CA TRP A 117 -7.80 -6.30 4.12
C TRP A 117 -8.42 -5.48 5.25
N GLN A 118 -9.24 -4.51 4.89
CA GLN A 118 -10.09 -3.81 5.83
C GLN A 118 -11.53 -4.25 5.64
N LYS A 119 -12.25 -4.35 6.75
CA LYS A 119 -13.69 -4.58 6.71
C LYS A 119 -14.31 -3.36 6.05
N TYR A 120 -14.90 -3.54 4.88
CA TYR A 120 -15.62 -2.45 4.21
C TYR A 120 -16.85 -2.11 5.05
N VAL A 121 -16.80 -0.98 5.74
CA VAL A 121 -17.93 -0.43 6.49
C VAL A 121 -18.47 0.74 5.68
N ILE A 122 -19.34 0.47 4.69
CA ILE A 122 -20.24 1.50 4.17
C ILE A 122 -21.69 1.06 4.39
N MET A 123 -22.25 1.74 5.40
CA MET A 123 -23.61 2.23 5.60
C MET A 123 -24.74 1.79 4.64
N ARG A 124 -25.82 1.32 5.27
CA ARG A 124 -27.24 1.30 4.85
C ARG A 124 -27.56 0.76 3.44
N GLY A 125 -27.29 -0.53 3.24
CA GLY A 125 -28.24 -1.41 2.56
C GLY A 125 -29.15 -2.08 3.59
N ILE A 126 -30.32 -2.59 3.18
CA ILE A 126 -31.30 -3.31 4.03
C ILE A 126 -30.55 -4.15 5.09
N LEU A 127 -30.79 -3.83 6.37
CA LEU A 127 -30.04 -4.34 7.51
C LEU A 127 -30.33 -5.83 7.70
N PHE A 128 -29.66 -6.68 6.94
CA PHE A 128 -29.65 -8.11 7.24
C PHE A 128 -28.89 -8.31 8.56
N ARG A 129 -29.46 -9.08 9.50
CA ARG A 129 -28.77 -9.43 10.74
C ARG A 129 -27.42 -10.08 10.38
N PRO A 130 -26.31 -9.67 11.03
CA PRO A 130 -25.03 -10.34 10.86
C PRO A 130 -25.21 -11.86 11.05
N VAL A 131 -24.65 -12.66 10.13
CA VAL A 131 -24.71 -14.13 10.09
C VAL A 131 -26.04 -14.73 9.57
N SER A 132 -27.03 -13.92 9.18
CA SER A 132 -28.32 -14.43 8.66
C SER A 132 -28.16 -15.24 7.36
N ARG A 133 -29.12 -16.15 7.11
CA ARG A 133 -29.17 -16.94 5.86
C ARG A 133 -29.30 -16.03 4.63
N GLU A 134 -30.05 -14.94 4.73
CA GLU A 134 -30.23 -13.95 3.65
C GLU A 134 -28.94 -13.18 3.40
N GLN A 135 -28.21 -12.79 4.45
CA GLN A 135 -26.89 -12.15 4.29
C GLN A 135 -25.90 -13.12 3.63
N LYS A 136 -25.89 -14.40 4.04
CA LYS A 136 -25.03 -15.43 3.44
C LYS A 136 -25.44 -15.76 2.01
N ALA A 137 -26.73 -15.78 1.69
CA ALA A 137 -27.25 -16.03 0.35
C ALA A 137 -26.98 -14.84 -0.58
N ASN A 138 -27.22 -13.61 -0.12
CA ASN A 138 -26.88 -12.39 -0.82
C ASN A 138 -25.36 -12.27 -1.01
N ALA A 139 -24.55 -12.54 0.01
CA ALA A 139 -23.09 -12.62 -0.11
C ALA A 139 -22.59 -13.80 -0.96
N ARG A 140 -23.44 -14.78 -1.31
CA ARG A 140 -23.13 -15.90 -2.23
C ARG A 140 -23.67 -15.67 -3.65
N GLN A 141 -24.72 -14.86 -3.80
CA GLN A 141 -25.31 -14.42 -5.08
C GLN A 141 -24.54 -13.20 -5.61
N ASN A 142 -24.25 -12.22 -4.75
CA ASN A 142 -23.42 -11.03 -4.99
C ASN A 142 -21.95 -11.21 -4.57
N ARG A 143 -21.51 -12.47 -4.34
CA ARG A 143 -20.14 -12.93 -3.95
C ARG A 143 -19.17 -11.82 -3.59
N SER A 144 -18.94 -11.66 -2.28
CA SER A 144 -17.97 -10.83 -1.54
C SER A 144 -16.51 -10.76 -2.06
N TYR A 145 -16.33 -10.39 -3.33
CA TYR A 145 -15.01 -10.08 -3.91
C TYR A 145 -14.65 -8.62 -3.71
N ASN A 146 -15.65 -7.76 -3.58
CA ASN A 146 -15.48 -6.33 -3.38
C ASN A 146 -14.95 -6.03 -1.98
N ASN A 147 -13.64 -5.99 -1.87
CA ASN A 147 -12.92 -5.72 -0.65
C ASN A 147 -12.43 -4.28 -0.62
N HIS A 148 -12.22 -3.81 0.61
CA HIS A 148 -11.38 -2.67 0.86
C HIS A 148 -9.96 -3.17 1.15
N TRP A 149 -9.01 -2.75 0.33
CA TRP A 149 -7.59 -2.96 0.60
C TRP A 149 -6.94 -1.65 1.04
N GLN A 150 -6.11 -1.75 2.06
CA GLN A 150 -5.24 -0.68 2.50
C GLN A 150 -3.80 -1.07 2.26
N VAL A 151 -3.05 -0.17 1.63
CA VAL A 151 -1.60 -0.31 1.42
C VAL A 151 -0.91 0.94 1.93
N ALA A 152 0.20 0.78 2.63
CA ALA A 152 1.03 1.91 3.06
C ALA A 152 2.37 1.86 2.32
N CYS A 153 2.81 3.00 1.78
CA CYS A 153 4.10 3.16 1.13
C CYS A 153 4.61 4.58 1.34
N ASN A 154 5.87 4.72 1.78
CA ASN A 154 6.59 5.99 1.93
C ASN A 154 5.78 7.12 2.61
N GLY A 155 5.07 6.80 3.70
CA GLY A 155 4.29 7.78 4.47
C GLY A 155 2.89 8.09 3.92
N VAL A 156 2.46 7.41 2.85
CA VAL A 156 1.12 7.54 2.26
C VAL A 156 0.36 6.23 2.39
N ILE A 157 -0.93 6.34 2.72
CA ILE A 157 -1.86 5.22 2.81
C ILE A 157 -2.81 5.26 1.61
N LEU A 158 -2.84 4.20 0.82
CA LEU A 158 -3.77 4.00 -0.27
C LEU A 158 -4.96 3.17 0.20
N HIS A 159 -6.16 3.69 0.00
CA HIS A 159 -7.43 3.01 0.23
C HIS A 159 -8.02 2.61 -1.12
N ILE A 160 -8.20 1.32 -1.37
CA ILE A 160 -8.74 0.79 -2.61
C ILE A 160 -10.12 0.19 -2.31
N THR A 161 -11.18 0.85 -2.78
CA THR A 161 -12.57 0.50 -2.45
C THR A 161 -13.42 0.25 -3.69
N PRO A 162 -14.47 -0.59 -3.59
CA PRO A 162 -15.41 -0.80 -4.69
C PRO A 162 -16.31 0.41 -4.90
N SER A 163 -16.76 0.65 -6.13
CA SER A 163 -17.66 1.76 -6.47
C SER A 163 -18.79 1.32 -7.37
N ASN A 164 -20.02 1.68 -7.03
CA ASN A 164 -21.21 1.42 -7.87
C ASN A 164 -21.39 2.38 -9.03
N ASN A 165 -20.89 3.59 -8.89
CA ASN A 165 -20.87 4.64 -9.92
C ASN A 165 -19.56 4.63 -10.74
N TYR A 166 -18.78 3.55 -10.75
CA TYR A 166 -17.47 3.50 -11.42
C TYR A 166 -17.49 4.00 -12.87
N LYS A 167 -18.52 3.61 -13.65
CA LYS A 167 -18.70 4.05 -15.03
C LYS A 167 -18.95 5.56 -15.15
N GLU A 168 -19.75 6.13 -14.25
CA GLU A 168 -20.02 7.57 -14.18
C GLU A 168 -18.73 8.33 -13.83
N LEU A 169 -18.00 7.85 -12.81
CA LEU A 169 -16.72 8.43 -12.39
C LEU A 169 -15.71 8.44 -13.54
N LYS A 170 -15.62 7.34 -14.31
CA LYS A 170 -14.64 7.19 -15.40
C LYS A 170 -14.78 8.26 -16.48
N LEU A 171 -15.99 8.73 -16.74
CA LEU A 171 -16.26 9.75 -17.77
C LEU A 171 -15.75 11.14 -17.38
N SER A 172 -15.54 11.38 -16.09
CA SER A 172 -15.15 12.67 -15.54
C SER A 172 -13.76 12.64 -14.90
N THR A 173 -12.85 11.87 -15.52
CA THR A 173 -11.45 11.73 -15.09
C THR A 173 -10.45 12.38 -16.03
N ASP A 174 -9.38 12.92 -15.44
CA ASP A 174 -8.13 13.28 -16.09
C ASP A 174 -7.04 12.25 -15.74
N SER A 175 -5.80 12.48 -16.20
CA SER A 175 -4.63 11.68 -15.84
C SER A 175 -3.77 12.41 -14.79
N LYS A 176 -3.46 11.74 -13.68
CA LYS A 176 -2.45 12.18 -12.69
C LYS A 176 -1.52 11.04 -12.31
N GLU A 177 -0.39 11.38 -11.73
CA GLU A 177 0.62 10.41 -11.30
C GLU A 177 0.42 10.03 -9.83
N LEU A 178 0.62 8.74 -9.55
CA LEU A 178 0.69 8.18 -8.21
C LEU A 178 1.83 7.17 -8.16
N ALA A 179 2.81 7.40 -7.29
CA ALA A 179 4.12 6.74 -7.33
C ALA A 179 4.75 6.73 -8.75
N GLY A 180 4.64 7.84 -9.49
CA GLY A 180 5.16 7.98 -10.85
C GLY A 180 4.46 7.12 -11.91
N ILE A 181 3.31 6.54 -11.60
CA ILE A 181 2.45 5.81 -12.55
C ILE A 181 1.23 6.67 -12.87
N LYS A 182 0.93 6.85 -14.16
CA LYS A 182 -0.26 7.58 -14.61
C LYS A 182 -1.53 6.76 -14.38
N LEU A 183 -2.47 7.32 -13.62
CA LEU A 183 -3.81 6.77 -13.35
C LEU A 183 -4.90 7.79 -13.67
N GLN A 184 -6.10 7.27 -13.91
CA GLN A 184 -7.30 8.09 -14.03
C GLN A 184 -7.63 8.72 -12.68
N THR A 185 -7.94 10.01 -12.66
CA THR A 185 -8.20 10.80 -11.45
C THR A 185 -9.39 11.72 -11.68
N LEU A 186 -10.33 11.78 -10.73
CA LEU A 186 -11.46 12.70 -10.84
C LEU A 186 -10.99 14.15 -11.02
N THR A 187 -11.61 14.87 -11.94
CA THR A 187 -11.37 16.31 -12.09
C THR A 187 -11.85 17.08 -10.86
N LYS A 188 -11.35 18.30 -10.66
CA LYS A 188 -11.78 19.15 -9.54
C LYS A 188 -13.28 19.43 -9.55
N VAL A 189 -13.85 19.64 -10.74
CA VAL A 189 -15.29 19.86 -10.93
C VAL A 189 -16.08 18.59 -10.60
N ALA A 190 -15.67 17.44 -11.15
CA ALA A 190 -16.32 16.17 -10.90
C ALA A 190 -16.26 15.75 -9.42
N LEU A 191 -15.15 16.04 -8.74
CA LEU A 191 -15.04 15.81 -7.30
C LEU A 191 -16.04 16.66 -6.52
N SER A 192 -16.24 17.92 -6.91
CA SER A 192 -17.24 18.80 -6.28
C SER A 192 -18.65 18.25 -6.48
N GLU A 193 -19.00 17.86 -7.71
CA GLU A 193 -20.31 17.28 -8.04
C GLU A 193 -20.57 15.99 -7.26
N MET A 194 -19.59 15.09 -7.22
CA MET A 194 -19.69 13.83 -6.49
C MET A 194 -19.74 14.05 -4.98
N SER A 195 -19.03 15.05 -4.46
CA SER A 195 -19.12 15.45 -3.05
C SER A 195 -20.50 15.99 -2.69
N SER A 196 -21.15 16.72 -3.59
CA SER A 196 -22.53 17.19 -3.40
C SER A 196 -23.55 16.04 -3.47
N LYS A 197 -23.35 15.10 -4.40
CA LYS A 197 -24.26 13.96 -4.62
C LYS A 197 -24.12 12.87 -3.54
N TYR A 198 -22.91 12.64 -3.06
CA TYR A 198 -22.55 11.58 -2.11
C TYR A 198 -21.71 12.12 -0.92
N PRO A 199 -22.25 13.06 -0.11
CA PRO A 199 -21.46 13.81 0.88
C PRO A 199 -20.77 12.93 1.93
N TYR A 200 -21.39 11.82 2.32
CA TYR A 200 -20.80 10.90 3.29
C TYR A 200 -19.60 10.13 2.73
N GLU A 201 -19.63 9.76 1.46
CA GLU A 201 -18.57 8.97 0.84
C GLU A 201 -17.34 9.81 0.49
N TYR A 202 -17.55 11.11 0.23
CA TYR A 202 -16.49 12.05 -0.16
C TYR A 202 -16.11 13.01 0.98
N SER A 203 -16.60 12.76 2.19
CA SER A 203 -16.33 13.62 3.36
C SER A 203 -14.83 13.75 3.62
N GLY A 204 -14.34 14.99 3.63
CA GLY A 204 -12.92 15.31 3.88
C GLY A 204 -11.97 14.92 2.74
N ILE A 205 -12.50 14.52 1.57
CA ILE A 205 -11.69 14.24 0.38
C ILE A 205 -11.47 15.53 -0.40
N SER A 206 -10.21 15.83 -0.69
CA SER A 206 -9.76 16.95 -1.49
C SER A 206 -9.16 16.47 -2.81
N TYR A 207 -9.08 17.37 -3.79
CA TYR A 207 -8.51 17.08 -5.10
C TYR A 207 -7.02 16.71 -5.01
N LEU A 208 -6.58 15.75 -5.83
CA LEU A 208 -5.19 15.34 -5.94
C LEU A 208 -4.44 16.27 -6.89
N GLU A 209 -3.76 17.28 -6.34
CA GLU A 209 -3.00 18.23 -7.14
C GLU A 209 -1.67 17.64 -7.67
N THR A 210 -0.91 17.05 -6.76
CA THR A 210 0.44 16.47 -6.98
C THR A 210 0.51 15.04 -6.44
N ASP A 211 1.47 14.26 -6.95
CA ASP A 211 1.77 12.90 -6.45
C ASP A 211 2.29 12.99 -5.00
N PRO A 212 1.57 12.41 -4.02
CA PRO A 212 1.95 12.52 -2.62
C PRO A 212 2.97 11.47 -2.19
N ILE A 213 3.29 10.47 -3.04
CA ILE A 213 4.17 9.36 -2.69
C ILE A 213 5.60 9.72 -3.07
N PRO A 214 6.52 9.94 -2.11
CA PRO A 214 7.91 10.21 -2.42
C PRO A 214 8.55 9.00 -3.11
N LEU A 215 9.24 9.23 -4.22
CA LEU A 215 10.01 8.21 -4.93
C LEU A 215 11.45 8.21 -4.41
N LEU A 216 11.80 7.23 -3.58
CA LEU A 216 13.13 7.14 -2.97
C LEU A 216 14.05 6.21 -3.77
N TRP A 217 13.48 5.28 -4.55
CA TRP A 217 14.23 4.33 -5.38
C TRP A 217 14.07 4.67 -6.86
N VAL A 218 14.51 5.86 -7.25
CA VAL A 218 14.68 6.20 -8.66
C VAL A 218 15.88 5.43 -9.17
N ILE A 219 15.64 4.35 -9.91
CA ILE A 219 16.68 3.76 -10.76
C ILE A 219 17.01 4.86 -11.78
N LYS A 220 18.05 5.65 -11.52
CA LYS A 220 18.70 6.40 -12.58
C LYS A 220 19.11 5.33 -13.58
N ASN A 221 18.49 5.34 -14.76
CA ASN A 221 19.04 4.61 -15.88
C ASN A 221 20.45 5.18 -16.07
N CYS A 222 21.46 4.48 -15.56
CA CYS A 222 22.83 4.70 -16.02
C CYS A 222 22.76 4.35 -17.50
N ALA A 223 22.73 5.38 -18.33
CA ALA A 223 22.86 5.24 -19.77
C ALA A 223 24.11 4.39 -20.02
N ARG A 224 23.92 3.25 -20.68
CA ARG A 224 24.99 2.53 -21.35
C ARG A 224 25.18 3.16 -22.72
#